data_AF-A0A6B3GWR4-F1
#
_entry.id   AF-A0A6B3GWR4-F1
#
_cell.length_a   1.000
_cell.length_b   1.000
_cell.length_c   1.000
_cell.angle_alpha   90.00
_cell.angle_beta   90.00
_cell.angle_gamma   90.00
#
_symmetry.space_group_name_H-M   'P 1'
#
loop_
_entity.id
_entity.type
_entity.pdbx_description
1 polymer ?
#
loop_
_entity_poly.entity_id
_entity_poly.type
_entity_poly.pdbx_seq_one_letter_code
_entity_poly.pdbx_strand_id
1 'polypeptide(L)' 'WSDPKTLSAFPPELAEAMRINAERGVGYDRPRVLQVGRARDIVGRPLVAGILGQSVRPVVRDADAEFADFLVRDNRHKES' A
#
# COMPACT_ATOMS: atom_id res chain seq x y z
N TRP A 1 14.44 -14.37 3.56
CA TRP A 1 15.07 -14.04 2.28
C TRP A 1 16.57 -14.22 2.38
N SER A 2 17.02 -15.43 2.68
CA SER A 2 18.42 -15.70 3.02
C SER A 2 18.88 -17.09 2.57
N ASP A 3 17.98 -17.89 1.99
CA ASP A 3 18.30 -19.22 1.48
C ASP A 3 18.95 -19.08 0.09
N PRO A 4 20.23 -19.47 -0.06
CA PRO A 4 20.95 -19.35 -1.33
C PRO A 4 20.29 -20.10 -2.48
N LYS A 5 19.63 -21.23 -2.20
CA LYS A 5 18.92 -22.01 -3.23
C LYS A 5 17.72 -21.23 -3.77
N THR A 6 16.95 -20.61 -2.88
CA THR A 6 15.81 -19.75 -3.24
C THR A 6 16.28 -18.50 -3.99
N LEU A 7 17.39 -17.88 -3.59
CA LEU A 7 17.90 -16.67 -4.25
C LEU A 7 18.46 -16.94 -5.66
N SER A 8 19.04 -18.12 -5.90
CA SER A 8 19.53 -18.49 -7.24
C SER A 8 18.43 -18.66 -8.30
N ALA A 9 17.16 -18.75 -7.89
CA ALA A 9 16.02 -18.82 -8.80
C ALA A 9 15.59 -17.46 -9.36
N PHE A 10 16.12 -16.36 -8.82
CA PHE A 10 15.78 -15.00 -9.22
C PHE A 10 16.98 -14.29 -9.85
N PRO A 11 16.76 -13.31 -10.74
CA PRO A 11 17.83 -12.41 -11.19
C PRO A 11 18.55 -11.80 -9.97
N PRO A 12 19.89 -11.64 -10.03
CA PRO A 12 20.68 -11.16 -8.89
C PRO A 12 20.17 -9.85 -8.28
N GLU A 13 19.73 -8.92 -9.13
CA GLU A 13 19.19 -7.61 -8.71
C GLU A 13 17.87 -7.74 -7.94
N LEU A 14 16.99 -8.66 -8.36
CA LEU A 14 15.73 -8.92 -7.67
C LEU A 14 15.99 -9.60 -6.32
N ALA A 15 16.89 -10.59 -6.29
CA ALA A 15 17.28 -11.28 -5.06
C ALA A 15 17.83 -10.29 -4.01
N GLU A 16 18.68 -9.36 -4.42
CA GLU A 16 19.23 -8.33 -3.53
C GLU A 16 18.16 -7.33 -3.06
N ALA A 17 17.27 -6.88 -3.97
CA ALA A 17 16.16 -6.00 -3.60
C ALA A 17 15.23 -6.66 -2.57
N MET A 18 14.95 -7.95 -2.72
CA MET A 18 14.13 -8.72 -1.79
C MET A 18 14.82 -8.90 -0.42
N ARG A 19 16.15 -9.10 -0.41
CA ARG A 19 16.92 -9.16 0.84
C ARG A 19 16.88 -7.83 1.58
N ILE A 20 17.17 -6.72 0.89
CA ILE A 20 17.10 -5.37 1.46
C ILE A 20 15.69 -5.06 1.97
N ASN A 21 14.66 -5.41 1.19
CA ASN A 21 13.27 -5.22 1.60
C ASN A 21 12.92 -6.04 2.84
N ALA A 22 13.39 -7.28 2.95
CA ALA A 22 13.15 -8.12 4.12
C ALA A 22 13.87 -7.60 5.38
N GLU A 23 15.07 -7.04 5.24
CA GLU A 23 15.84 -6.47 6.35
C GLU A 23 15.26 -5.15 6.87
N ARG A 24 14.74 -4.32 5.96
CA ARG A 24 14.22 -2.98 6.30
C ARG A 24 12.69 -2.95 6.43
N GLY A 25 12.03 -4.01 6.00
CA GLY A 25 10.57 -4.08 5.92
C GLY A 25 9.96 -4.09 7.32
N VAL A 26 9.04 -3.17 7.55
CA VAL A 26 8.18 -3.21 8.73
C VAL A 26 7.05 -4.19 8.43
N GLY A 27 6.84 -5.20 9.30
CA GLY A 27 5.83 -6.24 9.08
C GLY A 27 4.43 -5.71 8.81
N TYR A 28 4.11 -4.53 9.34
CA TYR A 28 3.05 -3.66 8.87
C TYR A 28 3.41 -2.20 9.22
N ASP A 29 3.47 -1.33 8.22
CA ASP A 29 3.66 0.13 8.40
C ASP A 29 2.34 0.91 8.27
N ARG A 30 1.31 0.25 7.71
CA ARG A 30 0.02 0.86 7.36
C ARG A 30 -1.14 0.13 8.04
N PRO A 31 -2.28 0.81 8.20
CA PRO A 31 -3.48 0.20 8.74
C PRO A 31 -3.89 -1.05 7.95
N ARG A 32 -4.16 -2.13 8.68
CA ARG A 32 -4.79 -3.32 8.09
C ARG A 32 -6.25 -2.99 7.80
N VAL A 33 -6.76 -3.40 6.65
CA VAL A 33 -8.14 -3.11 6.25
C VAL A 33 -8.83 -4.39 5.81
N LEU A 34 -10.11 -4.54 6.11
CA LEU A 34 -10.94 -5.65 5.65
C LEU A 34 -11.40 -5.39 4.21
N GLN A 35 -11.87 -4.18 3.94
CA GLN A 35 -12.38 -3.79 2.62
C GLN A 35 -11.27 -3.26 1.70
N VAL A 36 -10.38 -4.16 1.26
CA VAL A 36 -9.20 -3.83 0.43
C VAL A 36 -9.56 -3.12 -0.87
N GLY A 37 -10.66 -3.51 -1.53
CA GLY A 37 -11.12 -2.85 -2.76
C GLY A 37 -11.42 -1.37 -2.54
N ARG A 38 -12.21 -1.07 -1.48
CA ARG A 38 -12.56 0.31 -1.15
C ARG A 38 -11.34 1.15 -0.78
N ALA A 39 -10.42 0.57 -0.01
CA ALA A 39 -9.16 1.23 0.32
C ALA A 39 -8.37 1.61 -0.96
N ARG A 40 -8.27 0.69 -1.93
CA ARG A 40 -7.58 0.91 -3.21
C ARG A 40 -8.24 2.01 -4.05
N ASP A 41 -9.56 2.04 -4.10
CA ASP A 41 -10.29 3.07 -4.85
C ASP A 41 -9.99 4.47 -4.30
N ILE A 42 -9.97 4.62 -2.97
CA ILE A 42 -9.68 5.91 -2.31
C ILE A 42 -8.24 6.34 -2.59
N VAL A 43 -7.25 5.49 -2.30
CA VAL A 43 -5.82 5.85 -2.44
C VAL A 43 -5.37 5.93 -3.90
N GLY A 44 -6.08 5.28 -4.82
CA GLY A 44 -5.79 5.30 -6.25
C GLY A 44 -6.24 6.57 -6.97
N ARG A 45 -7.23 7.29 -6.42
CA ARG A 45 -7.78 8.51 -7.04
C ARG A 45 -6.72 9.57 -7.40
N PRO A 46 -5.77 9.93 -6.50
CA PRO A 46 -4.71 10.88 -6.86
C PRO A 46 -3.82 10.43 -8.01
N LEU A 47 -3.52 9.13 -8.11
CA LEU A 47 -2.73 8.55 -9.20
C LEU A 47 -3.47 8.69 -10.53
N VAL A 48 -4.76 8.34 -10.55
CA VAL A 48 -5.61 8.49 -11.73
C VAL A 48 -5.69 9.97 -12.16
N ALA A 49 -5.89 10.88 -11.21
CA ALA A 49 -5.90 12.32 -11.49
C ALA A 49 -4.59 12.79 -12.13
N GLY A 50 -3.43 12.32 -11.64
CA GLY A 50 -2.13 12.62 -12.22
C GLY A 50 -1.98 12.10 -13.65
N ILE A 51 -2.39 10.85 -13.92
CA ILE A 51 -2.37 10.24 -15.26
C ILE A 51 -3.24 11.02 -16.25
N LEU A 52 -4.40 11.49 -15.80
CA LEU A 52 -5.35 12.25 -16.62
C LEU A 52 -5.00 13.74 -16.76
N GLY A 53 -3.89 14.21 -16.19
CA GLY A 53 -3.49 15.62 -16.24
C GLY A 53 -4.38 16.55 -15.41
N GLN A 54 -5.09 16.03 -14.42
CA GLN A 54 -5.96 16.79 -13.52
C GLN A 54 -5.19 17.39 -12.34
N SER A 55 -5.82 18.31 -11.60
CA SER A 55 -5.23 18.87 -10.38
C SER A 55 -5.15 17.83 -9.27
N VAL A 56 -3.94 17.39 -8.94
CA VAL A 56 -3.70 16.31 -7.96
C VAL A 56 -3.90 16.76 -6.51
N ARG A 57 -3.46 17.98 -6.15
CA ARG A 57 -3.51 18.49 -4.76
C ARG A 57 -4.89 18.41 -4.10
N PRO A 58 -5.98 18.92 -4.72
CA PRO A 58 -7.30 18.80 -4.12
C PRO A 58 -7.76 17.34 -3.99
N VAL A 59 -7.45 16.50 -5.00
CA VAL A 59 -7.81 15.07 -4.98
C VAL A 59 -7.10 14.32 -3.86
N VAL A 60 -5.82 14.63 -3.60
CA VAL A 60 -5.06 14.08 -2.48
C VAL A 60 -5.71 14.43 -1.15
N ARG A 61 -6.03 15.71 -0.92
CA ARG A 61 -6.67 16.16 0.33
C ARG A 61 -8.00 15.44 0.56
N ASP A 62 -8.81 15.33 -0.48
CA ASP A 62 -10.14 14.72 -0.36
C ASP A 62 -10.04 13.20 -0.16
N ALA A 63 -9.09 12.54 -0.83
CA ALA A 63 -8.81 11.11 -0.65
C ALA A 63 -8.25 10.80 0.74
N ASP A 64 -7.38 11.67 1.29
CA ASP A 64 -6.81 11.54 2.63
C ASP A 64 -7.90 11.60 3.71
N ALA A 65 -8.77 12.61 3.65
CA ALA A 65 -9.89 12.75 4.57
C ALA A 65 -10.85 11.54 4.49
N GLU A 66 -11.21 11.11 3.28
CA GLU A 66 -12.07 9.94 3.10
C GLU A 66 -11.41 8.65 3.60
N PHE A 67 -10.10 8.49 3.41
CA PHE A 67 -9.37 7.32 3.87
C PHE A 67 -9.34 7.27 5.41
N ALA A 68 -9.14 8.41 6.08
CA ALA A 68 -9.22 8.48 7.54
C ALA A 68 -10.58 8.00 8.07
N ASP A 69 -11.68 8.48 7.48
CA ASP A 69 -13.05 8.06 7.85
C ASP A 69 -13.33 6.59 7.53
N PHE A 70 -12.77 6.09 6.43
CA PHE A 70 -12.84 4.69 6.06
C PHE A 70 -12.17 3.80 7.11
N LEU A 71 -10.97 4.15 7.57
CA LEU A 71 -10.22 3.36 8.56
C LEU A 71 -10.97 3.22 9.88
N VAL A 72 -11.63 4.28 10.35
CA VAL A 72 -12.46 4.24 11.56
C VAL A 72 -13.60 3.23 11.41
N ARG A 73 -14.30 3.24 10.28
CA ARG A 73 -15.43 2.34 10.01
C ARG A 73 -14.98 0.90 9.81
N ASP A 74 -13.92 0.67 9.04
CA ASP A 74 -13.39 -0.66 8.76
C ASP A 74 -12.84 -1.34 10.02
N ASN A 75 -12.25 -0.57 10.95
CA ASN A 75 -11.84 -1.11 12.25
C ASN A 75 -13.02 -1.52 13.14
N ARG A 76 -14.15 -0.79 13.14
CA ARG A 76 -15.34 -1.20 13.91
C ARG A 76 -15.89 -2.55 13.46
N HIS A 77 -15.77 -2.87 12.18
CA HIS A 77 -16.15 -4.19 11.66
C HIS A 77 -15.22 -5.33 12.12
N LYS A 78 -14.02 -5.05 12.63
CA LYS A 78 -13.14 -6.07 13.23
C LYS A 78 -13.46 -6.36 14.70
N GLU A 79 -14.11 -5.43 15.40
CA GLU A 79 -14.44 -5.54 16.82
C GLU A 79 -15.84 -6.17 17.05
N SER A 80 -16.61 -6.39 15.98
CA SER A 80 -17.92 -7.05 15.98
C SER A 80 -17.80 -8.53 15.63
#